data_AF-A0AAW1Q720-F1
#
_entry.id   AF-A0AAW1Q720-F1
#
_cell.length_a   1.000
_cell.length_b   1.000
_cell.length_c   1.000
_cell.angle_alpha   90.00
_cell.angle_beta   90.00
_cell.angle_gamma   90.00
#
_symmetry.space_group_name_H-M   'P 1'
#
loop_
_entity.id
_entity.type
_entity.pdbx_description
1 polymer ?
#
loop_
_entity_poly.entity_id
_entity_poly.type
_entity_poly.pdbx_seq_one_letter_code
_entity_poly.pdbx_strand_id
1 'polypeptide(L)'
;MPFTGYRPDPLALHESILLRQPAQPGWLVRSAGQPRSTCTRASASTEPYELRVCTNKTCKKQGSQQVLKFAQDLSLDEVKIKEVGCLGDCGKGPNMFLRPLDVKLNGMGSPARVTDLLKSVCNVDVPQSLLKATEKRLAGNREARDGNLEQAIALFTEGLEANPPRGKHLLYANRSGANLTLGRKDEALQDANSAAESAPADFSTAYIRQVEAYAAKGAYREAESSLHAGGKRCPAFASSPEFSMLQRALDKQLATAG
;
A
#
# COMPACT_ATOMS: atom_id res chain seq x y z
N MET A 1 17.96 22.88 11.99
CA MET A 1 17.87 23.25 10.56
C MET A 1 17.27 22.07 9.81
N PRO A 2 16.30 22.25 8.89
CA PRO A 2 15.69 21.13 8.18
C PRO A 2 16.73 20.38 7.31
N PHE A 3 16.45 19.11 7.01
CA PHE A 3 17.26 18.20 6.18
C PHE A 3 17.42 18.77 4.75
N THR A 4 18.37 19.68 4.52
CA THR A 4 18.51 20.38 3.23
C THR A 4 19.20 19.48 2.22
N GLY A 5 18.40 18.82 1.36
CA GLY A 5 18.87 18.03 0.22
C GLY A 5 17.96 16.83 -0.10
N TYR A 6 17.31 16.29 0.92
CA TYR A 6 16.31 15.23 0.82
C TYR A 6 15.01 15.77 1.41
N ARG A 7 14.05 16.10 0.55
CA ARG A 7 12.66 16.31 0.97
C ARG A 7 11.95 15.00 0.68
N PRO A 8 11.92 14.03 1.62
CA PRO A 8 10.93 12.98 1.49
C PRO A 8 9.58 13.69 1.51
N ASP A 9 8.68 13.32 0.62
CA ASP A 9 7.29 13.69 0.83
C ASP A 9 6.87 12.98 2.13
N PRO A 10 6.59 13.69 3.24
CA PRO A 10 6.18 13.03 4.48
C PRO A 10 4.88 12.23 4.28
N LEU A 11 4.13 12.60 3.23
CA LEU A 11 2.93 11.94 2.72
C LEU A 11 3.21 11.01 1.52
N ALA A 12 4.48 10.82 1.12
CA ALA A 12 4.89 9.59 0.45
C ALA A 12 4.80 8.47 1.48
N LEU A 13 3.56 8.11 1.79
CA LEU A 13 3.15 6.76 2.09
C LEU A 13 3.73 5.85 0.98
N HIS A 14 3.62 4.54 1.08
CA HIS A 14 4.07 3.61 0.03
C HIS A 14 3.28 3.76 -1.32
N GLU A 15 2.84 4.97 -1.68
CA GLU A 15 1.93 5.32 -2.75
C GLU A 15 2.36 6.50 -3.65
N SER A 16 3.54 7.11 -3.51
CA SER A 16 3.90 8.30 -4.30
C SER A 16 4.56 7.99 -5.66
N ILE A 17 3.82 7.40 -6.60
CA ILE A 17 3.88 7.82 -8.01
C ILE A 17 2.43 7.81 -8.56
N LEU A 18 1.93 9.03 -8.86
CA LEU A 18 0.78 9.40 -9.72
C LEU A 18 -0.52 9.91 -9.06
N LEU A 19 -0.68 11.24 -9.25
CA LEU A 19 -1.87 12.00 -9.67
C LEU A 19 -2.75 12.64 -8.59
N ARG A 20 -2.69 13.99 -8.58
CA ARG A 20 -3.76 14.90 -8.13
C ARG A 20 -5.06 14.56 -8.87
N GLN A 21 -6.19 14.48 -8.17
CA GLN A 21 -7.53 14.46 -8.77
C GLN A 21 -8.29 15.75 -8.44
N PRO A 22 -9.07 16.30 -9.39
CA PRO A 22 -10.03 17.35 -9.12
C PRO A 22 -11.40 16.78 -8.69
N ALA A 23 -12.23 17.67 -8.13
CA ALA A 23 -13.53 17.42 -7.49
C ALA A 23 -14.58 16.69 -8.36
N GLN A 24 -15.46 15.96 -7.68
CA GLN A 24 -16.56 15.13 -8.20
C GLN A 24 -17.76 15.97 -8.68
N PRO A 25 -18.48 15.56 -9.75
CA PRO A 25 -19.90 15.87 -9.89
C PRO A 25 -20.78 14.62 -9.77
N GLY A 26 -21.83 14.72 -8.95
CA GLY A 26 -22.82 13.68 -8.70
C GLY A 26 -23.76 13.46 -9.88
N TRP A 27 -24.08 12.18 -10.14
CA TRP A 27 -25.16 11.78 -11.03
C TRP A 27 -25.90 10.57 -10.46
N LEU A 28 -27.23 10.70 -10.38
CA LEU A 28 -28.19 9.65 -10.05
C LEU A 28 -28.16 8.52 -11.10
N VAL A 29 -28.16 7.26 -10.65
CA VAL A 29 -28.30 6.07 -11.50
C VAL A 29 -29.74 5.56 -11.46
N ARG A 30 -30.38 5.46 -12.63
CA ARG A 30 -31.64 4.73 -12.84
C ARG A 30 -31.36 3.24 -12.99
N SER A 31 -32.21 2.42 -12.37
CA SER A 31 -32.15 0.95 -12.34
C SER A 31 -32.51 0.30 -13.68
N ALA A 32 -31.70 -0.66 -14.13
CA ALA A 32 -32.09 -1.59 -15.20
C ALA A 32 -31.52 -3.01 -14.96
N GLY A 33 -32.45 -3.97 -14.88
CA GLY A 33 -32.35 -5.35 -15.39
C GLY A 33 -31.26 -6.30 -14.87
N GLN A 34 -31.65 -7.24 -14.01
CA GLN A 34 -30.85 -8.44 -13.68
C GLN A 34 -30.83 -9.44 -14.85
N PRO A 35 -29.69 -10.03 -15.23
CA PRO A 35 -29.66 -11.27 -15.98
C PRO A 35 -29.52 -12.50 -15.07
N ARG A 36 -30.21 -13.57 -15.49
CA ARG A 36 -30.32 -14.88 -14.83
C ARG A 36 -28.98 -15.60 -14.68
N SER A 37 -28.77 -16.20 -13.51
CA SER A 37 -27.63 -17.02 -13.13
C SER A 37 -27.77 -18.48 -13.60
N THR A 38 -26.88 -18.92 -14.49
CA THR A 38 -26.59 -20.35 -14.68
C THR A 38 -25.30 -20.68 -13.94
N CYS A 39 -25.42 -21.48 -12.87
CA CYS A 39 -24.31 -21.90 -12.03
C CYS A 39 -23.62 -23.12 -12.63
N THR A 40 -22.50 -22.90 -13.32
CA THR A 40 -21.61 -23.99 -13.74
C THR A 40 -20.51 -24.12 -12.69
N ARG A 41 -20.48 -25.25 -11.97
CA ARG A 41 -19.41 -25.57 -11.00
C ARG A 41 -18.09 -25.70 -11.76
N ALA A 42 -17.15 -24.80 -11.51
CA ALA A 42 -15.82 -24.85 -12.09
C ALA A 42 -15.03 -26.02 -11.48
N SER A 43 -14.48 -26.86 -12.36
CA SER A 43 -13.52 -27.92 -12.01
C SER A 43 -12.25 -27.31 -11.41
N ALA A 44 -11.74 -27.89 -10.33
CA ALA A 44 -10.52 -27.45 -9.66
C ALA A 44 -9.33 -27.45 -10.66
N SER A 45 -8.83 -26.26 -10.99
CA SER A 45 -7.64 -26.11 -11.83
C SER A 45 -6.39 -26.38 -11.00
N THR A 46 -5.46 -27.15 -11.56
CA THR A 46 -4.12 -27.43 -10.98
C THR A 46 -3.16 -26.24 -11.07
N GLU A 47 -3.50 -25.22 -11.88
CA GLU A 47 -2.72 -24.00 -12.00
C GLU A 47 -3.16 -22.94 -10.96
N PRO A 48 -2.23 -22.19 -10.36
CA PRO A 48 -2.57 -21.10 -9.44
C PRO A 48 -3.39 -20.03 -10.18
N TYR A 49 -4.37 -19.45 -9.49
CA TYR A 49 -5.18 -18.40 -10.09
C TYR A 49 -4.33 -17.18 -10.43
N GLU A 50 -4.60 -16.51 -11.54
CA GLU A 50 -3.95 -15.25 -11.90
C GLU A 50 -4.99 -14.15 -12.03
N LEU A 51 -4.99 -13.20 -11.09
CA LEU A 51 -5.85 -12.02 -11.09
C LEU A 51 -5.14 -10.85 -11.75
N ARG A 52 -5.59 -10.47 -12.93
CA ARG A 52 -5.07 -9.35 -13.71
C ARG A 52 -5.90 -8.10 -13.43
N VAL A 53 -5.27 -7.01 -13.00
CA VAL A 53 -5.94 -5.74 -12.68
C VAL A 53 -5.64 -4.71 -13.76
N CYS A 54 -6.68 -4.12 -14.34
CA CYS A 54 -6.54 -3.06 -15.35
C CYS A 54 -6.01 -1.77 -14.71
N THR A 55 -4.85 -1.29 -15.18
CA THR A 55 -4.23 -0.03 -14.73
C THR A 55 -4.25 1.05 -15.82
N ASN A 56 -5.13 0.94 -16.81
CA ASN A 56 -5.32 2.02 -17.80
C ASN A 56 -5.91 3.30 -17.17
N LYS A 57 -5.75 4.45 -17.84
CA LYS A 57 -6.10 5.81 -17.37
C LYS A 57 -7.48 5.90 -16.72
N THR A 58 -8.51 5.30 -17.31
CA THR A 58 -9.88 5.31 -16.75
C THR A 58 -10.00 4.48 -15.47
N CYS A 59 -9.44 3.26 -15.45
CA CYS A 59 -9.44 2.41 -14.25
C CYS A 59 -8.60 3.04 -13.12
N LYS A 60 -7.49 3.71 -13.43
CA LYS A 60 -6.70 4.47 -12.44
C LYS A 60 -7.55 5.56 -11.78
N LYS A 61 -8.32 6.33 -12.56
CA LYS A 61 -9.25 7.33 -12.02
C LYS A 61 -10.34 6.71 -11.14
N GLN A 62 -10.73 5.47 -11.43
CA GLN A 62 -11.74 4.70 -10.69
C GLN A 62 -11.16 3.87 -9.53
N GLY A 63 -9.89 4.08 -9.20
CA GLY A 63 -9.27 3.49 -8.01
C GLY A 63 -8.59 2.13 -8.21
N SER A 64 -8.24 1.76 -9.45
CA SER A 64 -7.62 0.45 -9.70
C SER A 64 -6.26 0.26 -9.06
N GLN A 65 -5.56 1.35 -8.71
CA GLN A 65 -4.29 1.30 -8.00
C GLN A 65 -4.47 0.85 -6.54
N GLN A 66 -5.48 1.37 -5.83
CA GLN A 66 -5.77 0.94 -4.47
C GLN A 66 -6.15 -0.54 -4.44
N VAL A 67 -6.89 -0.98 -5.46
CA VAL A 67 -7.35 -2.36 -5.55
C VAL A 67 -6.23 -3.33 -5.94
N LEU A 68 -5.36 -2.93 -6.88
CA LEU A 68 -4.18 -3.72 -7.23
C LEU A 68 -3.32 -3.95 -6.00
N LYS A 69 -3.06 -2.88 -5.23
CA LYS A 69 -2.32 -2.98 -3.97
C LYS A 69 -3.04 -3.84 -2.94
N PHE A 70 -4.36 -3.64 -2.76
CA PHE A 70 -5.14 -4.53 -1.90
C PHE A 70 -4.94 -6.00 -2.26
N ALA A 71 -5.06 -6.34 -3.54
CA ALA A 71 -4.88 -7.71 -4.00
C ALA A 71 -3.44 -8.22 -3.78
N GLN A 72 -2.43 -7.36 -3.95
CA GLN A 72 -1.03 -7.71 -3.65
C GLN A 72 -0.79 -7.90 -2.15
N ASP A 73 -1.37 -7.03 -1.32
CA ASP A 73 -1.29 -7.08 0.15
C ASP A 73 -2.03 -8.29 0.73
N LEU A 74 -3.04 -8.79 0.00
CA LEU A 74 -3.64 -10.08 0.29
C LEU A 74 -2.66 -11.22 0.09
N SER A 75 -1.56 -11.09 -0.65
CA SER A 75 -0.44 -12.05 -0.78
C SER A 75 -0.87 -13.53 -0.65
N LEU A 76 -1.95 -13.92 -1.33
CA LEU A 76 -2.50 -15.27 -1.24
C LEU A 76 -1.58 -16.15 -2.09
N ASP A 77 -0.98 -17.19 -1.51
CA ASP A 77 -0.07 -18.09 -2.24
C ASP A 77 -0.77 -18.73 -3.45
N GLU A 78 -2.10 -18.82 -3.38
CA GLU A 78 -2.99 -19.39 -4.37
C GLU A 78 -3.32 -18.44 -5.53
N VAL A 79 -3.05 -17.13 -5.41
CA VAL A 79 -3.46 -16.11 -6.39
C VAL A 79 -2.32 -15.16 -6.76
N LYS A 80 -1.85 -15.27 -8.00
CA LYS A 80 -0.86 -14.36 -8.60
C LYS A 80 -1.54 -13.07 -9.07
N ILE A 81 -1.08 -11.92 -8.60
CA ILE A 81 -1.60 -10.62 -9.02
C ILE A 81 -0.72 -10.01 -10.11
N LYS A 82 -1.32 -9.58 -11.22
CA LYS A 82 -0.61 -8.89 -12.31
C LYS A 82 -1.32 -7.60 -12.71
N GLU A 83 -0.56 -6.55 -12.96
CA GLU A 83 -1.10 -5.39 -13.66
C GLU A 83 -1.12 -5.64 -15.17
N VAL A 84 -2.14 -5.08 -15.83
CA VAL A 84 -2.30 -5.18 -17.28
C VAL A 84 -2.85 -3.87 -17.86
N GLY A 85 -2.67 -3.73 -19.17
CA GLY A 85 -3.27 -2.65 -19.96
C GLY A 85 -4.79 -2.69 -19.98
N CYS A 86 -5.38 -1.93 -20.91
CA CYS A 86 -6.83 -1.83 -21.00
C CYS A 86 -7.48 -3.19 -21.27
N LEU A 87 -8.39 -3.62 -20.40
CA LEU A 87 -9.19 -4.84 -20.59
C LEU A 87 -10.48 -4.60 -21.39
N GLY A 88 -10.73 -3.39 -21.89
CA GLY A 88 -12.02 -2.98 -22.47
C GLY A 88 -13.09 -2.70 -21.41
N ASP A 89 -14.31 -2.32 -21.81
CA ASP A 89 -15.41 -1.86 -20.91
C ASP A 89 -15.02 -0.66 -20.03
N CYS A 90 -14.35 0.32 -20.62
CA CYS A 90 -14.00 1.56 -19.93
C CYS A 90 -15.24 2.25 -19.34
N GLY A 91 -15.11 2.80 -18.14
CA GLY A 91 -16.22 3.43 -17.41
C GLY A 91 -16.87 2.52 -16.37
N LYS A 92 -16.68 1.20 -16.45
CA LYS A 92 -17.17 0.22 -15.46
C LYS A 92 -16.07 -0.30 -14.52
N GLY A 93 -14.91 0.33 -14.46
CA GLY A 93 -13.75 -0.14 -13.72
C GLY A 93 -13.76 0.15 -12.22
N PRO A 94 -12.77 -0.36 -11.46
CA PRO A 94 -11.64 -1.18 -11.91
C PRO A 94 -12.05 -2.51 -12.54
N ASN A 95 -11.53 -2.80 -13.73
CA ASN A 95 -11.78 -4.06 -14.43
C ASN A 95 -10.67 -5.06 -14.10
N MET A 96 -11.04 -6.33 -13.96
CA MET A 96 -10.13 -7.43 -13.69
C MET A 96 -10.37 -8.60 -14.63
N PHE A 97 -9.38 -9.47 -14.76
CA PHE A 97 -9.48 -10.71 -15.51
C PHE A 97 -8.86 -11.84 -14.69
N LEU A 98 -9.61 -12.92 -14.49
CA LEU A 98 -9.18 -14.07 -13.68
C LEU A 98 -8.88 -15.26 -14.57
N ARG A 99 -7.68 -15.82 -14.45
CA ARG A 99 -7.25 -17.07 -15.10
C ARG A 99 -7.06 -18.18 -14.07
N PRO A 100 -7.19 -19.48 -14.44
CA PRO A 100 -7.50 -20.00 -15.78
C PRO A 100 -8.99 -20.02 -16.13
N LEU A 101 -9.86 -19.48 -15.28
CA LEU A 101 -11.31 -19.45 -15.53
C LEU A 101 -11.72 -18.53 -16.70
N ASP A 102 -10.81 -17.66 -17.15
CA ASP A 102 -10.98 -16.68 -18.22
C ASP A 102 -12.23 -15.80 -18.04
N VAL A 103 -12.49 -15.41 -16.78
CA VAL A 103 -13.62 -14.57 -16.39
C VAL A 103 -13.19 -13.11 -16.33
N LYS A 104 -13.93 -12.25 -17.05
CA LYS A 104 -13.80 -10.79 -16.95
C LYS A 104 -14.75 -10.23 -15.90
N LEU A 105 -14.21 -9.34 -15.05
CA LEU A 105 -14.92 -8.75 -13.93
C LEU A 105 -14.85 -7.23 -14.01
N ASN A 106 -15.97 -6.56 -13.74
CA ASN A 106 -16.07 -5.12 -13.82
C ASN A 106 -16.50 -4.54 -12.46
N GLY A 107 -16.01 -3.35 -12.13
CA GLY A 107 -16.44 -2.57 -10.97
C GLY A 107 -15.80 -3.00 -9.66
N MET A 108 -14.64 -3.62 -9.69
CA MET A 108 -13.97 -4.19 -8.51
C MET A 108 -13.30 -3.11 -7.63
N GLY A 109 -13.97 -1.98 -7.41
CA GLY A 109 -13.40 -0.78 -6.79
C GLY A 109 -13.27 -0.85 -5.27
N SER A 110 -13.88 -1.85 -4.62
CA SER A 110 -13.82 -2.02 -3.16
C SER A 110 -13.12 -3.32 -2.76
N PRO A 111 -12.35 -3.31 -1.66
CA PRO A 111 -11.75 -4.51 -1.08
C PRO A 111 -12.77 -5.64 -0.84
N ALA A 112 -13.94 -5.32 -0.29
CA ALA A 112 -15.02 -6.28 -0.07
C ALA A 112 -15.42 -7.05 -1.34
N ARG A 113 -15.59 -6.35 -2.48
CA ARG A 113 -15.95 -7.02 -3.75
C ARG A 113 -14.86 -7.97 -4.24
N VAL A 114 -13.60 -7.61 -4.04
CA VAL A 114 -12.47 -8.48 -4.42
C VAL A 114 -12.39 -9.68 -3.49
N THR A 115 -12.63 -9.50 -2.19
CA THR A 115 -12.73 -10.62 -1.24
C THR A 115 -13.88 -11.56 -1.58
N ASP A 116 -15.07 -11.03 -1.90
CA ASP A 116 -16.24 -11.84 -2.28
C ASP A 116 -15.95 -12.67 -3.54
N LEU A 117 -15.25 -12.08 -4.51
CA LEU A 117 -14.77 -12.80 -5.69
C LEU A 117 -13.81 -13.93 -5.31
N LEU A 118 -12.76 -13.61 -4.53
CA LEU A 118 -11.74 -14.60 -4.14
C LEU A 118 -12.36 -15.77 -3.38
N LYS A 119 -13.35 -15.48 -2.52
CA LYS A 119 -14.11 -16.50 -1.80
C LYS A 119 -14.99 -17.33 -2.72
N SER A 120 -15.80 -16.69 -3.56
CA SER A 120 -16.80 -17.38 -4.39
C SER A 120 -16.19 -18.15 -5.57
N VAL A 121 -15.09 -17.65 -6.13
CA VAL A 121 -14.52 -18.17 -7.38
C VAL A 121 -13.23 -18.93 -7.13
N CYS A 122 -12.35 -18.42 -6.27
CA CYS A 122 -11.07 -19.07 -5.98
C CYS A 122 -11.14 -19.98 -4.74
N ASN A 123 -12.27 -19.98 -4.00
CA ASN A 123 -12.43 -20.66 -2.71
C ASN A 123 -11.34 -20.26 -1.69
N VAL A 124 -10.88 -19.01 -1.75
CA VAL A 124 -9.89 -18.47 -0.82
C VAL A 124 -10.60 -17.65 0.25
N ASP A 125 -10.48 -18.08 1.51
CA ASP A 125 -11.05 -17.35 2.64
C ASP A 125 -10.07 -16.27 3.11
N VAL A 126 -10.50 -15.01 3.05
CA VAL A 126 -9.69 -13.88 3.50
C VAL A 126 -10.06 -13.60 4.96
N PRO A 127 -9.09 -13.61 5.89
CA PRO A 127 -9.36 -13.30 7.29
C PRO A 127 -10.03 -11.93 7.44
N GLN A 128 -11.11 -11.86 8.21
CA GLN A 128 -11.84 -10.60 8.44
C GLN A 128 -10.95 -9.51 9.05
N SER A 129 -9.98 -9.90 9.88
CA SER A 129 -8.96 -9.01 10.43
C SER A 129 -8.08 -8.38 9.36
N LEU A 130 -7.69 -9.15 8.34
CA LEU A 130 -6.89 -8.67 7.20
C LEU A 130 -7.69 -7.71 6.32
N LEU A 131 -8.96 -8.03 6.05
CA LEU A 131 -9.87 -7.15 5.31
C LEU A 131 -10.03 -5.82 6.05
N LYS A 132 -10.40 -5.84 7.33
CA LYS A 132 -10.56 -4.65 8.16
C LYS A 132 -9.28 -3.82 8.21
N ALA A 133 -8.13 -4.45 8.46
CA ALA A 133 -6.84 -3.77 8.49
C ALA A 133 -6.53 -3.05 7.17
N THR A 134 -6.87 -3.68 6.04
CA THR A 134 -6.64 -3.07 4.72
C THR A 134 -7.59 -1.91 4.45
N GLU A 135 -8.88 -2.05 4.74
CA GLU A 135 -9.84 -0.96 4.59
C GLU A 135 -9.42 0.27 5.41
N LYS A 136 -8.99 0.03 6.64
CA LYS A 136 -8.50 1.07 7.54
C LYS A 136 -7.21 1.72 7.05
N ARG A 137 -6.25 0.94 6.52
CA ARG A 137 -5.06 1.49 5.86
C ARG A 137 -5.42 2.37 4.65
N LEU A 138 -6.29 1.89 3.76
CA LEU A 138 -6.68 2.65 2.58
C LEU A 138 -7.45 3.93 2.95
N ALA A 139 -8.28 3.87 3.98
CA ALA A 139 -8.94 5.06 4.53
C ALA A 139 -7.92 6.04 5.13
N GLY A 140 -6.99 5.55 5.96
CA GLY A 140 -5.94 6.39 6.55
C GLY A 140 -5.06 7.03 5.50
N ASN A 141 -4.73 6.33 4.41
CA ASN A 141 -3.99 6.91 3.30
C ASN A 141 -4.75 8.04 2.60
N ARG A 142 -6.08 7.94 2.50
CA ARG A 142 -6.91 9.02 1.95
C ARG A 142 -6.86 10.25 2.86
N GLU A 143 -7.10 10.06 4.15
CA GLU A 143 -7.06 11.15 5.14
C GLU A 143 -5.69 11.84 5.18
N ALA A 144 -4.60 11.05 5.16
CA ALA A 144 -3.24 11.58 5.14
C ALA A 144 -2.98 12.42 3.87
N ARG A 145 -3.39 11.93 2.69
CA ARG A 145 -3.29 12.69 1.44
C ARG A 145 -4.10 13.99 1.46
N ASP A 146 -5.22 13.99 2.17
CA ASP A 146 -6.09 15.15 2.31
C ASP A 146 -5.63 16.09 3.45
N GLY A 147 -4.54 15.75 4.15
CA GLY A 147 -3.92 16.54 5.22
C GLY A 147 -4.49 16.28 6.61
N ASN A 148 -5.48 15.39 6.75
CA ASN A 148 -6.12 15.02 8.00
C ASN A 148 -5.30 13.97 8.76
N LEU A 149 -4.10 14.36 9.19
CA LEU A 149 -3.09 13.45 9.74
C LEU A 149 -3.54 12.72 11.02
N GLU A 150 -4.25 13.39 11.92
CA GLU A 150 -4.78 12.76 13.14
C GLU A 150 -5.79 11.66 12.82
N GLN A 151 -6.71 11.95 11.87
CA GLN A 151 -7.69 10.96 11.43
C GLN A 151 -7.01 9.78 10.72
N ALA A 152 -5.95 10.04 9.95
CA ALA A 152 -5.14 8.99 9.35
C ALA A 152 -4.50 8.08 10.40
N ILE A 153 -3.90 8.66 11.45
CA ILE A 153 -3.29 7.92 12.57
C ILE A 153 -4.34 7.08 13.31
N ALA A 154 -5.53 7.63 13.57
CA ALA A 154 -6.63 6.88 14.18
C ALA A 154 -7.02 5.66 13.33
N LEU A 155 -7.19 5.86 12.02
CA LEU A 155 -7.51 4.77 11.10
C LEU A 155 -6.40 3.71 11.03
N PHE A 156 -5.12 4.10 10.97
CA PHE A 156 -4.02 3.13 11.01
C PHE A 156 -4.00 2.34 12.31
N THR A 157 -4.32 2.99 13.43
CA THR A 157 -4.41 2.35 14.75
C THR A 157 -5.54 1.33 14.79
N GLU A 158 -6.74 1.67 14.33
CA GLU A 158 -7.85 0.72 14.22
C GLU A 158 -7.52 -0.47 13.30
N GLY A 159 -6.71 -0.24 12.26
CA GLY A 159 -6.23 -1.30 11.38
C GLY A 159 -5.25 -2.25 12.09
N LEU A 160 -4.39 -1.74 12.96
CA LEU A 160 -3.47 -2.54 13.78
C LEU A 160 -4.23 -3.33 14.86
N GLU A 161 -5.23 -2.72 15.49
CA GLU A 161 -6.12 -3.34 16.50
C GLU A 161 -6.93 -4.51 15.92
N ALA A 162 -7.20 -4.52 14.62
CA ALA A 162 -7.79 -5.67 13.94
C ALA A 162 -6.90 -6.93 14.01
N ASN A 163 -5.63 -6.79 14.39
CA ASN A 163 -4.63 -7.84 14.51
C ASN A 163 -4.54 -8.71 13.24
N PRO A 164 -4.25 -8.11 12.06
CA PRO A 164 -4.17 -8.88 10.83
C PRO A 164 -2.96 -9.83 10.90
N PRO A 165 -3.06 -11.05 10.32
CA PRO A 165 -1.96 -12.01 10.33
C PRO A 165 -0.73 -11.54 9.53
N ARG A 166 -0.88 -10.50 8.69
CA ARG A 166 0.16 -9.88 7.85
C ARG A 166 -0.18 -8.43 7.55
N GLY A 167 0.74 -7.70 6.93
CA GLY A 167 0.54 -6.30 6.50
C GLY A 167 0.61 -5.27 7.63
N LYS A 168 0.96 -5.68 8.86
CA LYS A 168 1.19 -4.75 9.99
C LYS A 168 2.29 -3.74 9.68
N HIS A 169 3.37 -4.15 9.01
CA HIS A 169 4.46 -3.27 8.61
C HIS A 169 4.00 -2.09 7.74
N LEU A 170 2.95 -2.27 6.90
CA LEU A 170 2.39 -1.20 6.08
C LEU A 170 1.67 -0.15 6.93
N LEU A 171 0.88 -0.60 7.90
CA LEU A 171 0.16 0.27 8.83
C LEU A 171 1.14 1.06 9.72
N TYR A 172 2.12 0.37 10.29
CA TYR A 172 3.17 1.01 11.08
C TYR A 172 3.99 2.02 10.25
N ALA A 173 4.43 1.66 9.05
CA ALA A 173 5.21 2.58 8.19
C ALA A 173 4.41 3.84 7.78
N ASN A 174 3.10 3.69 7.55
CA ASN A 174 2.23 4.82 7.23
C ASN A 174 1.95 5.70 8.45
N ARG A 175 1.70 5.08 9.62
CA ARG A 175 1.50 5.81 10.88
C ARG A 175 2.77 6.53 11.33
N SER A 176 3.94 5.93 11.11
CA SER A 176 5.25 6.55 11.32
C SER A 176 5.41 7.84 10.50
N GLY A 177 5.13 7.80 9.19
CA GLY A 177 5.17 8.98 8.33
C GLY A 177 4.20 10.08 8.76
N ALA A 178 2.97 9.73 9.13
CA ALA A 178 1.99 10.68 9.63
C ALA A 178 2.44 11.33 10.96
N ASN A 179 2.97 10.54 11.89
CA ASN A 179 3.54 11.03 13.15
C ASN A 179 4.73 11.98 12.91
N LEU A 180 5.65 11.67 11.99
CA LEU A 180 6.75 12.57 11.63
C LEU A 180 6.24 13.90 11.08
N THR A 181 5.21 13.86 10.24
CA THR A 181 4.61 15.06 9.66
C THR A 181 4.02 15.97 10.75
N LEU A 182 3.47 15.39 11.82
CA LEU A 182 2.99 16.10 13.00
C LEU A 182 4.11 16.49 14.01
N GLY A 183 5.38 16.13 13.73
CA GLY A 183 6.50 16.38 14.64
C GLY A 183 6.59 15.43 15.83
N ARG A 184 5.80 14.35 15.85
CA ARG A 184 5.77 13.28 16.87
C ARG A 184 6.88 12.27 16.61
N LYS A 185 8.11 12.68 16.89
CA LYS A 185 9.33 11.95 16.49
C LYS A 185 9.51 10.63 17.24
N ASP A 186 9.09 10.57 18.50
CA ASP A 186 9.25 9.37 19.33
C ASP A 186 8.26 8.28 18.89
N GLU A 187 7.00 8.65 18.69
CA GLU A 187 5.94 7.79 18.18
C GLU A 187 6.25 7.31 16.77
N ALA A 188 6.77 8.20 15.92
CA ALA A 188 7.24 7.84 14.60
C ALA A 188 8.36 6.80 14.62
N LEU A 189 9.34 6.96 15.51
CA LEU A 189 10.44 6.01 15.63
C LEU A 189 9.96 4.66 16.15
N GLN A 190 9.06 4.65 17.14
CA GLN A 190 8.44 3.44 17.65
C GLN A 190 7.72 2.69 16.51
N ASP A 191 6.89 3.39 15.74
CA ASP A 191 6.21 2.80 14.58
C ASP A 191 7.20 2.31 13.51
N ALA A 192 8.27 3.06 13.23
CA ALA A 192 9.27 2.64 12.25
C ALA A 192 9.99 1.35 12.67
N ASN A 193 10.29 1.19 13.96
CA ASN A 193 10.88 -0.03 14.52
C ASN A 193 9.92 -1.21 14.38
N SER A 194 8.65 -1.05 14.78
CA SER A 194 7.64 -2.10 14.63
C SER A 194 7.37 -2.45 13.15
N ALA A 195 7.50 -1.48 12.25
CA ALA A 195 7.45 -1.73 10.81
C ALA A 195 8.60 -2.64 10.38
N ALA A 196 9.84 -2.33 10.79
CA ALA A 196 11.03 -3.11 10.43
C ALA A 196 11.02 -4.54 11.01
N GLU A 197 10.52 -4.71 12.24
CA GLU A 197 10.37 -6.02 12.90
C GLU A 197 9.37 -6.94 12.17
N SER A 198 8.34 -6.36 11.56
CA SER A 198 7.26 -7.12 10.88
C SER A 198 7.34 -7.09 9.35
N ALA A 199 8.41 -6.51 8.80
CA ALA A 199 8.62 -6.32 7.37
C ALA A 199 9.13 -7.60 6.68
N PRO A 200 8.63 -7.92 5.47
CA PRO A 200 9.29 -8.88 4.59
C PRO A 200 10.64 -8.31 4.10
N ALA A 201 11.51 -9.18 3.57
CA ALA A 201 12.89 -8.81 3.25
C ALA A 201 13.03 -7.73 2.16
N ASP A 202 12.02 -7.58 1.30
CA ASP A 202 11.95 -6.63 0.20
C ASP A 202 11.32 -5.28 0.59
N PHE A 203 10.80 -5.14 1.82
CA PHE A 203 10.14 -3.91 2.26
C PHE A 203 11.13 -2.90 2.88
N SER A 204 11.91 -2.26 2.01
CA SER A 204 12.89 -1.24 2.42
C SER A 204 12.27 0.02 3.04
N THR A 205 10.99 0.30 2.79
CA THR A 205 10.27 1.46 3.36
C THR A 205 10.31 1.49 4.88
N ALA A 206 10.32 0.33 5.56
CA ALA A 206 10.46 0.31 7.02
C ALA A 206 11.78 0.94 7.50
N TYR A 207 12.89 0.61 6.85
CA TYR A 207 14.20 1.16 7.17
C TYR A 207 14.32 2.64 6.80
N ILE A 208 13.70 3.05 5.68
CA ILE A 208 13.60 4.47 5.31
C ILE A 208 12.88 5.27 6.42
N ARG A 209 11.76 4.75 6.95
CA ARG A 209 11.08 5.39 8.09
C ARG A 209 11.95 5.49 9.34
N GLN A 210 12.80 4.49 9.62
CA GLN A 210 13.75 4.56 10.74
C GLN A 210 14.78 5.66 10.51
N VAL A 211 15.37 5.74 9.30
CA VAL A 211 16.31 6.80 8.91
C VAL A 211 15.69 8.18 9.11
N GLU A 212 14.47 8.38 8.61
CA GLU A 212 13.75 9.65 8.75
C GLU A 212 13.47 10.01 10.21
N ALA A 213 13.04 9.04 11.02
CA ALA A 213 12.74 9.26 12.42
C ALA A 213 13.99 9.57 13.25
N TYR A 214 15.08 8.83 13.06
CA TYR A 214 16.37 9.13 13.69
C TYR A 214 16.92 10.49 13.25
N ALA A 215 16.88 10.80 11.96
CA ALA A 215 17.32 12.09 11.44
C ALA A 215 16.48 13.25 12.00
N ALA A 216 15.17 13.07 12.15
CA ALA A 216 14.28 14.07 12.77
C ALA A 216 14.64 14.33 14.25
N LYS A 217 15.15 13.31 14.96
CA LYS A 217 15.68 13.42 16.32
C LYS A 217 17.12 13.95 16.39
N GLY A 218 17.80 14.13 15.26
CA GLY A 218 19.22 14.51 15.21
C GLY A 218 20.19 13.35 15.48
N ALA A 219 19.69 12.12 15.54
CA ALA A 219 20.47 10.91 15.80
C ALA A 219 21.05 10.35 14.49
N TYR A 220 21.99 11.09 13.89
CA TYR A 220 22.45 10.80 12.51
C TYR A 220 23.28 9.52 12.37
N ARG A 221 23.99 9.08 13.43
CA ARG A 221 24.74 7.81 13.40
C ARG A 221 23.80 6.61 13.42
N GLU A 222 22.73 6.68 14.19
CA GLU A 222 21.67 5.68 14.26
C GLU A 222 20.86 5.62 12.96
N ALA A 223 20.65 6.78 12.33
CA ALA A 223 20.07 6.86 11.00
C ALA A 223 20.94 6.15 9.95
N GLU A 224 22.26 6.40 9.94
CA GLU A 224 23.21 5.73 9.03
C GLU A 224 23.25 4.21 9.27
N SER A 225 23.29 3.78 10.54
CA SER A 225 23.22 2.37 10.90
C SER A 225 21.95 1.70 10.36
N SER A 226 20.80 2.38 10.48
CA SER A 226 19.51 1.91 9.97
C SER A 226 19.48 1.82 8.45
N LEU A 227 20.08 2.80 7.75
CA LEU A 227 20.20 2.80 6.30
C LEU A 227 20.98 1.57 5.81
N HIS A 228 22.16 1.32 6.38
CA HIS A 228 22.99 0.16 6.02
C HIS A 228 22.33 -1.18 6.39
N ALA A 229 21.65 -1.26 7.54
CA ALA A 229 20.88 -2.44 7.92
C ALA A 229 19.79 -2.76 6.88
N GLY A 230 19.07 -1.73 6.42
CA GLY A 230 18.09 -1.85 5.34
C GLY A 230 18.71 -2.29 4.02
N GLY A 231 19.87 -1.74 3.64
CA GLY A 231 20.61 -2.15 2.44
C GLY A 231 21.09 -3.60 2.50
N LYS A 232 21.54 -4.08 3.67
CA LYS A 232 21.93 -5.48 3.87
C LYS A 232 20.73 -6.42 3.78
N ARG A 233 19.57 -6.02 4.33
CA ARG A 233 18.33 -6.80 4.30
C ARG A 233 17.73 -6.85 2.89
N CYS A 234 17.80 -5.74 2.17
CA CYS A 234 17.27 -5.56 0.83
C CYS A 234 18.39 -5.10 -0.13
N PRO A 235 19.11 -6.02 -0.79
CA PRO A 235 20.19 -5.67 -1.71
C PRO A 235 19.75 -4.77 -2.87
N ALA A 236 18.51 -4.94 -3.36
CA ALA A 236 17.94 -4.06 -4.38
C ALA A 236 17.81 -2.61 -3.90
N PHE A 237 17.51 -2.40 -2.61
CA PHE A 237 17.50 -1.06 -2.02
C PHE A 237 18.90 -0.48 -1.90
N ALA A 238 19.91 -1.28 -1.51
CA ALA A 238 21.30 -0.81 -1.44
C ALA A 238 21.82 -0.27 -2.78
N SER A 239 21.38 -0.84 -3.90
CA SER A 239 21.74 -0.38 -5.25
C SER A 239 20.85 0.73 -5.79
N SER A 240 19.89 1.24 -5.00
CA SER A 240 18.92 2.24 -5.47
C SER A 240 19.46 3.68 -5.41
N PRO A 241 18.95 4.59 -6.26
CA PRO A 241 19.23 6.02 -6.14
C PRO A 241 18.79 6.61 -4.80
N GLU A 242 17.69 6.10 -4.24
CA GLU A 242 17.15 6.51 -2.93
C GLU A 242 18.19 6.28 -1.80
N PHE A 243 18.81 5.10 -1.78
CA PHE A 243 19.86 4.76 -0.81
C PHE A 243 21.04 5.73 -0.93
N SER A 244 21.53 5.96 -2.16
CA SER A 244 22.64 6.88 -2.41
C SER A 244 22.31 8.32 -1.99
N MET A 245 21.06 8.75 -2.14
CA MET A 245 20.60 10.07 -1.74
C MET A 245 20.55 10.21 -0.21
N LEU A 246 19.99 9.21 0.48
CA LEU A 246 19.95 9.15 1.94
C LEU A 246 21.35 9.14 2.55
N GLN A 247 22.26 8.33 2.02
CA GLN A 247 23.65 8.26 2.50
C GLN A 247 24.32 9.63 2.41
N ARG A 248 24.29 10.27 1.24
CA ARG A 248 24.90 11.59 1.04
C ARG A 248 24.32 12.66 1.96
N ALA A 249 23.01 12.58 2.24
CA ALA A 249 22.35 13.50 3.14
C ALA A 249 22.82 13.31 4.59
N LEU A 250 23.00 12.06 5.03
CA LEU A 250 23.54 11.73 6.35
C LEU A 250 25.02 12.11 6.50
N ASP A 251 25.86 11.79 5.50
CA ASP A 251 27.28 12.14 5.48
C ASP A 251 27.48 13.64 5.70
N LYS A 252 26.65 14.47 5.04
CA LYS A 252 26.69 15.92 5.19
C LYS A 252 26.35 16.38 6.61
N GLN A 253 25.37 15.75 7.27
CA GLN A 253 25.02 16.10 8.65
C GLN A 253 26.11 15.67 9.63
N LEU A 254 26.67 14.48 9.45
CA LEU A 254 27.76 13.96 10.29
C LEU A 254 29.01 14.84 10.18
N ALA A 255 29.35 15.32 8.99
CA ALA A 255 30.47 16.25 8.77
C ALA A 255 30.27 17.61 9.45
N THR A 256 29.03 18.04 9.69
CA THR A 256 28.73 19.30 10.40
C THR A 256 28.63 19.16 11.92
N ALA A 257 28.58 17.93 12.44
CA ALA A 257 28.40 17.63 13.86
C ALA A 257 29.70 17.27 14.59
N GLY A 258 30.80 17.08 13.85
CA GLY A 258 32.16 16.87 14.38
C GLY A 258 32.99 18.14 14.31
#